data_AF-A0A7C2H4Y1-F1
#
_entry.id   AF-A0A7C2H4Y1-F1
#
_cell.length_a   1.000
_cell.length_b   1.000
_cell.length_c   1.000
_cell.angle_alpha   90.00
_cell.angle_beta   90.00
_cell.angle_gamma   90.00
#
_symmetry.space_group_name_H-M   'P 1'
#
loop_
_entity.id
_entity.type
_entity.pdbx_description
1 polymer ?
#
loop_
_entity_poly.entity_id
_entity_poly.type
_entity_poly.pdbx_seq_one_letter_code
_entity_poly.pdbx_strand_id
1 'polypeptide(L)'
;MQKRSIRMLTEGALSIALSLLLWYLRIGAMPQGGSISLQMLPLFVFALRWGAIPGILVGLTYGVIHSLQDMYVVHWLQYLLDYPVAFGLIGLSGVVKNIKISKIITYIIAIVFLLGTIGFVINISSELPQAQKTLEDLKVKLQTATGEDKTKIEEDIKDLEFKLKWYPVSRIVLIIAGILGTVLLIYGGYIRKTQEPIELGVFIGGLGRLFAHFLSGVIFFSQYAPPGTPAWIYSLIYNLFVVVPSTFVCLPFVLIIVQRLKENE
;
A
#
# COMPACT_ATOMS: atom_id res chain seq x y z
N MET A 1 -2.73 36.14 7.77
CA MET A 1 -1.83 35.00 7.46
C MET A 1 -1.29 34.29 8.70
N GLN A 2 -0.75 34.99 9.70
CA GLN A 2 -0.17 34.40 10.92
C GLN A 2 -1.09 33.44 11.69
N LYS A 3 -2.35 33.81 11.98
CA LYS A 3 -3.30 32.94 12.72
C LYS A 3 -3.58 31.60 12.01
N ARG A 4 -3.64 31.61 10.67
CA ARG A 4 -3.85 30.40 9.85
C ARG A 4 -2.63 29.49 9.88
N SER A 5 -1.42 30.07 9.88
CA SER A 5 -0.17 29.33 10.01
C SER A 5 -0.03 28.67 11.40
N ILE A 6 -0.35 29.39 12.48
CA ILE A 6 -0.30 28.84 13.85
C ILE A 6 -1.29 27.66 13.98
N ARG A 7 -2.55 27.86 13.57
CA ARG A 7 -3.56 26.79 13.62
C ARG A 7 -3.13 25.55 12.86
N MET A 8 -2.58 25.71 11.66
CA MET A 8 -2.09 24.60 10.84
C MET A 8 -0.95 23.85 11.54
N LEU A 9 0.01 24.56 12.14
CA LEU A 9 1.11 23.92 12.87
C LEU A 9 0.61 23.18 14.12
N THR A 10 -0.33 23.77 14.87
CA THR A 10 -0.95 23.11 16.03
C THR A 10 -1.71 21.86 15.62
N GLU A 11 -2.52 21.92 14.58
CA GLU A 11 -3.25 20.75 14.06
C GLU A 11 -2.28 19.67 13.53
N GLY A 12 -1.15 20.08 12.93
CA GLY A 12 -0.11 19.15 12.48
C GLY A 12 0.54 18.42 13.64
N ALA A 13 0.93 19.14 14.70
CA ALA A 13 1.49 18.54 15.91
C ALA A 13 0.49 17.58 16.60
N LEU A 14 -0.78 17.97 16.68
CA LEU A 14 -1.84 17.11 17.21
C LEU A 14 -2.06 15.86 16.37
N SER A 15 -2.05 15.98 15.03
CA SER A 15 -2.14 14.83 14.13
C SER A 15 -0.98 13.87 14.33
N ILE A 16 0.26 14.36 14.45
CA ILE A 16 1.43 13.53 14.74
C ILE A 16 1.23 12.79 16.07
N ALA A 17 0.88 13.50 17.14
CA ALA A 17 0.69 12.90 18.46
C ALA A 17 -0.42 11.83 18.45
N LEU A 18 -1.55 12.11 17.81
CA LEU A 18 -2.65 11.16 17.67
C LEU A 18 -2.26 9.94 16.83
N SER A 19 -1.49 10.13 15.77
CA SER A 19 -1.00 9.01 14.95
C SER A 19 -0.10 8.09 15.75
N LEU A 20 0.77 8.63 16.61
CA LEU A 20 1.66 7.84 17.49
C LEU A 20 0.85 7.03 18.51
N LEU A 21 -0.24 7.60 19.04
CA LEU A 21 -1.14 6.89 19.96
C LEU A 21 -1.93 5.78 19.25
N LEU A 22 -2.47 6.08 18.06
CA LEU A 22 -3.25 5.12 17.28
C LEU A 22 -2.42 3.96 16.73
N TRP A 23 -1.10 4.11 16.64
CA TRP A 23 -0.20 3.01 16.30
C TRP A 23 -0.24 1.89 17.35
N TYR A 24 -0.41 2.21 18.64
CA TYR A 24 -0.53 1.19 19.70
C TYR A 24 -1.84 0.38 19.59
N LEU A 25 -2.86 0.89 18.91
CA LEU A 25 -4.13 0.19 18.64
C LEU A 25 -4.03 -0.73 17.40
N ARG A 26 -2.87 -1.34 17.19
CA ARG A 26 -2.60 -2.23 16.05
C ARG A 26 -3.28 -3.60 16.22
N ILE A 27 -3.91 -4.08 15.15
CA ILE A 27 -4.56 -5.38 15.06
C ILE A 27 -3.67 -6.32 14.23
N GLY A 28 -3.13 -7.33 14.89
CA GLY A 28 -2.22 -8.31 14.29
C GLY A 28 -0.81 -7.75 14.08
N ALA A 29 0.20 -8.52 14.46
CA ALA A 29 1.60 -8.25 14.15
C ALA A 29 2.07 -9.27 13.12
N MET A 30 2.66 -8.81 12.00
CA MET A 30 3.22 -9.68 10.97
C MET A 30 4.72 -9.92 11.20
N PRO A 31 5.28 -11.05 10.72
CA PRO A 31 6.65 -11.48 11.05
C PRO A 31 7.77 -10.51 10.69
N GLN A 32 7.63 -9.72 9.63
CA GLN A 32 8.65 -8.76 9.15
C GLN A 32 8.23 -7.31 9.36
N GLY A 33 7.49 -7.07 10.45
CA GLY A 33 6.89 -5.77 10.73
C GLY A 33 5.63 -5.54 9.92
N GLY A 34 4.91 -4.48 10.26
CA GLY A 34 3.60 -4.21 9.67
C GLY A 34 2.46 -4.80 10.48
N SER A 35 1.40 -4.02 10.52
CA SER A 35 0.21 -4.28 11.31
C SER A 35 -0.94 -3.47 10.76
N ILE A 36 -2.15 -3.99 10.88
CA ILE A 36 -3.35 -3.23 10.53
C ILE A 36 -3.56 -2.21 11.65
N SER A 37 -3.45 -0.92 11.34
CA SER A 37 -3.51 0.14 12.36
C SER A 37 -4.19 1.39 11.84
N LEU A 38 -4.68 2.20 12.78
CA LEU A 38 -5.34 3.48 12.51
C LEU A 38 -4.37 4.66 12.50
N GLN A 39 -3.05 4.43 12.55
CA GLN A 39 -2.06 5.51 12.60
C GLN A 39 -2.12 6.48 11.41
N MET A 40 -2.63 6.02 10.26
CA MET A 40 -2.74 6.84 9.04
C MET A 40 -3.91 7.84 9.14
N LEU A 41 -4.90 7.60 10.01
CA LEU A 41 -6.13 8.38 10.09
C LEU A 41 -5.87 9.88 10.34
N PRO A 42 -5.11 10.31 11.36
CA PRO A 42 -4.86 11.73 11.59
C PRO A 42 -4.05 12.40 10.48
N LEU A 43 -3.17 11.65 9.80
CA LEU A 43 -2.38 12.12 8.67
C LEU A 43 -3.26 12.38 7.44
N PHE A 44 -4.17 11.45 7.14
CA PHE A 44 -5.18 11.64 6.09
C PHE A 44 -6.04 12.86 6.35
N VAL A 45 -6.59 12.98 7.57
CA VAL A 45 -7.44 14.13 7.96
C VAL A 45 -6.68 15.45 7.78
N PHE A 46 -5.42 15.50 8.25
CA PHE A 46 -4.60 16.70 8.14
C PHE A 46 -4.32 17.09 6.68
N ALA A 47 -3.90 16.13 5.86
CA ALA A 47 -3.59 16.36 4.45
C ALA A 47 -4.83 16.77 3.65
N LEU A 48 -5.99 16.15 3.89
CA LEU A 48 -7.25 16.52 3.24
C LEU A 48 -7.75 17.91 3.66
N ARG A 49 -7.39 18.37 4.86
CA ARG A 49 -7.74 19.70 5.35
C ARG A 49 -6.79 20.78 4.84
N TRP A 50 -5.48 20.56 4.95
CA TRP A 50 -4.47 21.59 4.69
C TRP A 50 -3.87 21.52 3.29
N GLY A 51 -3.97 20.38 2.62
CA GLY A 51 -3.50 20.12 1.26
C GLY A 51 -2.28 19.19 1.24
N ALA A 52 -1.85 18.83 0.03
CA ALA A 52 -0.81 17.83 -0.16
C ALA A 52 0.54 18.22 0.47
N ILE A 53 1.02 19.45 0.23
CA ILE A 53 2.35 19.88 0.70
C ILE A 53 2.43 19.86 2.25
N PRO A 54 1.52 20.51 3.00
CA PRO A 54 1.52 20.39 4.46
C PRO A 54 1.36 18.94 4.93
N GLY A 55 0.51 18.16 4.25
CA GLY A 55 0.31 16.73 4.52
C GLY A 55 1.59 15.92 4.41
N ILE A 56 2.38 16.14 3.36
CA ILE A 56 3.66 15.47 3.13
C ILE A 56 4.66 15.84 4.24
N LEU A 57 4.76 17.12 4.60
CA LEU A 57 5.66 17.56 5.67
C LEU A 57 5.29 16.96 7.03
N VAL A 58 4.00 16.94 7.37
CA VAL A 58 3.51 16.30 8.60
C VAL A 58 3.73 14.78 8.57
N GLY A 59 3.50 14.13 7.44
CA GLY A 59 3.77 12.70 7.26
C GLY A 59 5.26 12.36 7.37
N LEU A 60 6.14 13.14 6.76
CA LEU A 60 7.60 13.00 6.89
C LEU A 60 8.03 13.14 8.36
N THR A 61 7.53 14.16 9.04
CA THR A 61 7.82 14.41 10.46
C THR A 61 7.32 13.27 11.33
N TYR A 62 6.09 12.80 11.09
CA TYR A 62 5.57 11.61 11.76
C TYR A 62 6.46 10.40 11.53
N GLY A 63 6.89 10.13 10.29
CA GLY A 63 7.75 8.99 9.99
C GLY A 63 9.09 9.03 10.73
N VAL A 64 9.70 10.21 10.89
CA VAL A 64 10.92 10.38 11.71
C VAL A 64 10.65 10.12 13.19
N ILE A 65 9.53 10.58 13.75
CA ILE A 65 9.22 10.36 15.17
C ILE A 65 8.80 8.91 15.42
N HIS A 66 8.02 8.34 14.50
CA HIS A 66 7.57 6.96 14.56
C HIS A 66 8.73 5.97 14.51
N SER A 67 9.78 6.26 13.74
CA SER A 67 10.97 5.43 13.74
C SER A 67 11.68 5.37 15.10
N LEU A 68 11.46 6.35 15.99
CA LEU A 68 11.96 6.29 17.37
C LEU A 68 11.16 5.33 18.26
N GLN A 69 9.94 4.96 17.87
CA GLN A 69 9.08 4.05 18.64
C GLN A 69 9.33 2.57 18.31
N ASP A 70 9.48 2.25 17.02
CA ASP A 70 9.66 0.87 16.53
C ASP A 70 10.66 0.85 15.37
N MET A 71 11.94 0.97 15.73
CA MET A 71 13.03 1.07 14.77
C MET A 71 13.52 -0.30 14.30
N TYR A 72 13.44 -0.52 13.00
CA TYR A 72 14.04 -1.66 12.30
C TYR A 72 14.74 -1.13 11.05
N VAL A 73 16.06 -0.96 11.17
CA VAL A 73 16.89 -0.37 10.11
C VAL A 73 17.96 -1.35 9.69
N VAL A 74 17.89 -1.77 8.42
CA VAL A 74 18.93 -2.59 7.78
C VAL A 74 19.81 -1.77 6.83
N HIS A 75 19.28 -0.64 6.33
CA HIS A 75 20.00 0.27 5.45
C HIS A 75 19.40 1.69 5.54
N TRP A 76 20.20 2.73 5.33
CA TRP A 76 19.72 4.12 5.44
C TRP A 76 18.64 4.45 4.41
N LEU A 77 18.73 3.90 3.19
CA LEU A 77 17.70 4.09 2.16
C LEU A 77 16.42 3.32 2.49
N GLN A 78 16.55 2.13 3.09
CA GLN A 78 15.41 1.38 3.62
C GLN A 78 14.69 2.19 4.70
N TYR A 79 15.46 2.77 5.63
CA TYR A 79 14.91 3.67 6.65
C TYR A 79 14.08 4.81 6.03
N LEU A 80 14.61 5.48 5.00
CA LEU A 80 13.86 6.53 4.33
C LEU A 80 12.56 5.99 3.72
N LEU A 81 12.62 4.87 3.02
CA LEU A 81 11.47 4.27 2.33
C LEU A 81 10.40 3.75 3.30
N ASP A 82 10.76 3.13 4.43
CA ASP A 82 9.80 2.53 5.36
C ASP A 82 9.28 3.51 6.42
N TYR A 83 10.00 4.59 6.68
CA TYR A 83 9.64 5.57 7.69
C TYR A 83 9.29 6.92 7.03
N PRO A 84 10.16 7.97 6.99
CA PRO A 84 9.74 9.28 6.49
C PRO A 84 8.98 9.26 5.16
N VAL A 85 9.48 8.58 4.14
CA VAL A 85 8.88 8.62 2.79
C VAL A 85 7.55 7.89 2.76
N ALA A 86 7.45 6.68 3.34
CA ALA A 86 6.18 5.95 3.42
C ALA A 86 5.06 6.79 4.06
N PHE A 87 5.36 7.48 5.17
CA PHE A 87 4.38 8.32 5.85
C PHE A 87 4.18 9.67 5.17
N GLY A 88 5.21 10.24 4.57
CA GLY A 88 5.13 11.45 3.75
C GLY A 88 4.19 11.28 2.56
N LEU A 89 4.24 10.13 1.89
CA LEU A 89 3.37 9.83 0.73
C LEU A 89 1.89 9.70 1.09
N ILE A 90 1.53 9.45 2.35
CA ILE A 90 0.12 9.56 2.83
C ILE A 90 -0.40 10.99 2.62
N GLY A 91 0.48 11.98 2.70
CA GLY A 91 0.19 13.39 2.45
C GLY A 91 -0.34 13.66 1.04
N LEU A 92 -0.08 12.79 0.06
CA LEU A 92 -0.66 12.89 -1.28
C LEU A 92 -2.19 12.80 -1.27
N SER A 93 -2.79 12.31 -0.19
CA SER A 93 -4.24 12.37 -0.02
C SER A 93 -4.81 13.79 -0.08
N GLY A 94 -4.01 14.80 0.26
CA GLY A 94 -4.38 16.21 0.15
C GLY A 94 -4.42 16.77 -1.27
N VAL A 95 -4.03 16.00 -2.31
CA VAL A 95 -4.09 16.45 -3.72
C VAL A 95 -5.52 16.73 -4.15
N VAL A 96 -6.50 16.04 -3.57
CA VAL A 96 -7.92 16.22 -3.89
C VAL A 96 -8.56 17.47 -3.27
N LYS A 97 -7.82 18.18 -2.41
CA LYS A 97 -8.30 19.42 -1.80
C LYS A 97 -8.58 20.46 -2.87
N ASN A 98 -9.74 21.12 -2.79
CA ASN A 98 -10.28 22.05 -3.78
C ASN A 98 -10.57 21.44 -5.17
N ILE A 99 -10.40 20.13 -5.37
CA ILE A 99 -10.84 19.45 -6.60
C ILE A 99 -12.29 19.02 -6.43
N LYS A 100 -13.15 19.40 -7.38
CA LYS A 100 -14.56 18.99 -7.37
C LYS A 100 -14.77 17.87 -8.39
N ILE A 101 -15.14 16.69 -7.91
CA ILE A 101 -15.40 15.52 -8.75
C ILE A 101 -16.80 14.99 -8.42
N SER A 102 -17.60 14.68 -9.45
CA SER A 102 -18.92 14.09 -9.26
C SER A 102 -18.82 12.64 -8.76
N LYS A 103 -19.84 12.16 -8.05
CA LYS A 103 -19.87 10.77 -7.56
C LYS A 103 -19.78 9.75 -8.70
N ILE A 104 -20.38 10.09 -9.84
CA ILE A 104 -20.36 9.26 -11.07
C ILE A 104 -18.92 9.02 -11.53
N ILE A 105 -18.07 10.06 -11.54
CA ILE A 105 -16.67 9.92 -11.92
C ILE A 105 -15.93 9.01 -10.93
N THR A 106 -16.16 9.15 -9.62
CA THR A 106 -15.59 8.22 -8.61
C THR A 106 -15.98 6.77 -8.93
N TYR A 107 -17.24 6.51 -9.27
CA TYR A 107 -17.71 5.16 -9.57
C TYR A 107 -17.12 4.60 -10.88
N ILE A 108 -16.95 5.45 -11.90
CA ILE A 108 -16.26 5.05 -13.14
C ILE A 108 -14.81 4.67 -12.82
N ILE A 109 -14.10 5.47 -12.02
CA ILE A 109 -12.73 5.15 -11.59
C ILE A 109 -12.70 3.83 -10.83
N ALA A 110 -13.67 3.58 -9.94
CA ALA A 110 -13.77 2.33 -9.20
C ALA A 110 -13.97 1.11 -10.12
N ILE A 111 -14.84 1.24 -11.14
CA ILE A 111 -15.07 0.19 -12.14
C ILE A 111 -13.82 -0.06 -12.97
N VAL A 112 -13.17 1.01 -13.46
CA VAL A 112 -11.92 0.90 -14.23
C VAL A 112 -10.82 0.25 -13.39
N PHE A 113 -10.69 0.61 -12.12
CA PHE A 113 -9.75 -0.02 -11.19
C PHE A 113 -10.04 -1.51 -10.98
N LEU A 114 -11.31 -1.88 -10.80
CA LEU A 114 -11.72 -3.29 -10.68
C LEU A 114 -11.42 -4.08 -11.95
N LEU A 115 -11.78 -3.54 -13.12
CA LEU A 115 -11.48 -4.15 -14.42
C LEU A 115 -9.98 -4.26 -14.65
N GLY A 116 -9.19 -3.25 -14.28
CA GLY A 116 -7.74 -3.29 -14.33
C GLY A 116 -7.15 -4.37 -13.42
N THR A 117 -7.68 -4.53 -12.21
CA THR A 117 -7.27 -5.62 -11.30
C THR A 117 -7.60 -6.99 -11.90
N ILE A 118 -8.81 -7.16 -12.43
CA ILE A 118 -9.24 -8.42 -13.07
C ILE A 118 -8.36 -8.72 -14.29
N GLY A 119 -8.13 -7.72 -15.15
CA GLY A 119 -7.26 -7.83 -16.33
C GLY A 119 -5.83 -8.19 -15.96
N PHE A 120 -5.28 -7.58 -14.91
CA PHE A 120 -3.94 -7.90 -14.39
C PHE A 120 -3.86 -9.36 -13.90
N VAL A 121 -4.87 -9.81 -13.16
CA VAL A 121 -4.98 -11.21 -12.70
C VAL A 121 -5.12 -12.18 -13.87
N ILE A 122 -5.90 -11.85 -14.90
CA ILE A 122 -6.05 -12.66 -16.11
C ILE A 122 -4.72 -12.72 -16.86
N ASN A 123 -4.01 -11.60 -17.01
CA ASN A 123 -2.70 -11.55 -17.66
C ASN A 123 -1.71 -12.47 -16.95
N ILE A 124 -1.59 -12.38 -15.62
CA ILE A 124 -0.77 -13.27 -14.81
C ILE A 124 -1.24 -14.74 -14.96
N SER A 125 -2.56 -14.99 -15.09
CA SER A 125 -3.12 -16.33 -15.29
C SER A 125 -2.81 -16.93 -16.65
N SER A 126 -2.66 -16.09 -17.68
CA SER A 126 -2.41 -16.54 -19.04
C SER A 126 -1.01 -17.13 -19.23
N GLU A 127 -0.06 -16.76 -18.37
CA GLU A 127 1.31 -17.28 -18.39
C GLU A 127 1.44 -18.67 -17.74
N LEU A 128 0.41 -19.11 -16.99
CA LEU A 128 0.45 -20.35 -16.21
C LEU A 128 0.63 -21.62 -17.07
N PRO A 129 -0.10 -21.83 -18.19
CA PRO A 129 0.07 -23.04 -18.99
C PRO A 129 1.46 -23.12 -19.64
N GLN A 130 2.00 -21.97 -20.06
CA GLN A 130 3.35 -21.90 -20.62
C GLN A 130 4.42 -22.17 -19.54
N ALA A 131 4.24 -21.66 -18.32
CA ALA A 131 5.11 -21.96 -17.19
C ALA A 131 5.09 -23.45 -16.81
N GLN A 132 3.91 -24.08 -16.80
CA GLN A 132 3.79 -25.52 -16.56
C GLN A 132 4.49 -26.34 -17.65
N LYS A 133 4.29 -25.99 -18.93
CA LYS A 133 4.97 -26.66 -20.04
C LYS A 133 6.50 -26.51 -19.96
N THR A 134 6.97 -25.31 -19.66
CA THR A 134 8.41 -25.02 -19.50
C THR A 134 9.01 -25.83 -18.35
N LEU A 135 8.25 -26.01 -17.25
CA LEU A 135 8.68 -26.85 -16.14
C LEU A 135 8.85 -28.32 -16.55
N GLU A 136 7.89 -28.87 -17.30
CA GLU A 136 8.00 -30.24 -17.83
C GLU A 136 9.20 -30.38 -18.77
N ASP A 137 9.40 -29.43 -19.68
CA ASP A 137 10.54 -29.42 -20.60
C ASP A 137 11.89 -29.34 -19.86
N LEU A 138 11.97 -28.54 -18.80
CA LEU A 138 13.17 -28.43 -17.95
C LEU A 138 13.44 -29.72 -17.19
N LYS A 139 12.40 -30.37 -16.65
CA LYS A 139 12.54 -31.68 -15.96
C LYS A 139 13.06 -32.77 -16.88
N VAL A 140 12.66 -32.75 -18.16
CA VAL A 140 13.21 -33.65 -19.19
C VAL A 140 14.69 -33.32 -19.47
N LYS A 141 15.04 -32.04 -19.65
CA LYS A 141 16.43 -31.61 -19.87
C LYS A 141 17.36 -31.91 -18.70
N LEU A 142 16.84 -31.89 -17.48
CA LEU A 142 17.61 -32.23 -16.28
C LEU A 142 18.16 -33.67 -16.31
N GLN A 143 17.45 -34.59 -16.97
CA GLN A 143 17.86 -36.00 -17.05
C GLN A 143 19.12 -36.21 -17.89
N THR A 144 19.39 -35.32 -18.84
CA THR A 144 20.52 -35.42 -19.78
C THR A 144 21.63 -34.40 -19.49
N ALA A 145 21.40 -33.44 -18.58
CA ALA A 145 22.35 -32.40 -18.22
C ALA A 145 23.45 -32.90 -17.26
N THR A 146 24.68 -32.42 -17.46
CA THR A 146 25.83 -32.72 -16.60
C THR A 146 26.63 -31.45 -16.28
N GLY A 147 27.38 -31.45 -15.17
CA GLY A 147 28.21 -30.31 -14.78
C GLY A 147 27.42 -29.06 -14.38
N GLU A 148 27.93 -27.88 -14.76
CA GLU A 148 27.38 -26.57 -14.40
C GLU A 148 25.96 -26.32 -14.95
N ASP A 149 25.64 -26.87 -16.12
CA ASP A 149 24.32 -26.74 -16.75
C ASP A 149 23.23 -27.47 -15.95
N LYS A 150 23.59 -28.59 -15.31
CA LYS A 150 22.67 -29.31 -14.43
C LYS A 150 22.24 -28.44 -13.25
N THR A 151 23.19 -27.73 -12.65
CA THR A 151 22.92 -26.85 -11.50
C THR A 151 22.01 -25.68 -11.88
N LYS A 152 22.22 -25.05 -13.04
CA LYS A 152 21.34 -23.98 -13.55
C LYS A 152 19.92 -24.47 -13.82
N ILE A 153 19.77 -25.64 -14.45
CA ILE A 153 18.45 -26.24 -14.72
C ILE A 153 17.73 -26.60 -13.41
N GLU A 154 18.45 -27.09 -12.39
CA GLU A 154 17.88 -27.34 -11.06
C GLU A 154 17.39 -26.06 -10.39
N GLU A 155 18.09 -24.93 -10.55
CA GLU A 155 17.65 -23.62 -10.05
C GLU A 155 16.40 -23.12 -10.77
N ASP A 156 16.38 -23.19 -12.11
CA ASP A 156 15.23 -22.78 -12.92
C ASP A 156 13.98 -23.61 -12.60
N ILE A 157 14.13 -24.93 -12.41
CA ILE A 157 13.04 -25.82 -11.98
C ILE A 157 12.52 -25.39 -10.62
N LYS A 158 13.40 -25.13 -9.65
CA LYS A 158 13.00 -24.70 -8.30
C LYS A 158 12.23 -23.38 -8.32
N ASP A 159 12.70 -22.40 -9.08
CA ASP A 159 12.00 -21.10 -9.25
C ASP A 159 10.62 -21.28 -9.88
N LEU A 160 10.51 -22.13 -10.91
CA LEU A 160 9.27 -22.32 -11.64
C LEU A 160 8.24 -23.15 -10.85
N GLU A 161 8.66 -24.21 -10.17
CA GLU A 161 7.81 -24.97 -9.22
C GLU A 161 7.27 -24.07 -8.11
N PHE A 162 8.13 -23.19 -7.60
CA PHE A 162 7.75 -22.23 -6.58
C PHE A 162 6.70 -21.24 -7.10
N LYS A 163 6.93 -20.60 -8.26
CA LYS A 163 5.99 -19.65 -8.87
C LYS A 163 4.62 -20.29 -9.05
N LEU A 164 4.56 -21.53 -9.52
CA LEU A 164 3.32 -22.28 -9.68
C LEU A 164 2.60 -22.55 -8.35
N LYS A 165 3.35 -22.82 -7.27
CA LYS A 165 2.78 -23.04 -5.93
C LYS A 165 2.17 -21.76 -5.33
N TRP A 166 2.81 -20.61 -5.54
CA TRP A 166 2.39 -19.33 -4.95
C TRP A 166 1.39 -18.56 -5.80
N TYR A 167 1.29 -18.92 -7.08
CA TYR A 167 0.33 -18.37 -8.02
C TYR A 167 -1.12 -18.25 -7.48
N PRO A 168 -1.70 -19.28 -6.83
CA PRO A 168 -3.07 -19.16 -6.32
C PRO A 168 -3.19 -18.15 -5.18
N VAL A 169 -2.17 -18.07 -4.31
CA VAL A 169 -2.13 -17.15 -3.17
C VAL A 169 -2.01 -15.71 -3.66
N SER A 170 -1.06 -15.43 -4.55
CA SER A 170 -0.86 -14.09 -5.12
C SER A 170 -2.13 -13.58 -5.80
N ARG A 171 -2.81 -14.46 -6.55
CA ARG A 171 -4.09 -14.17 -7.19
C ARG A 171 -5.18 -13.81 -6.19
N ILE A 172 -5.36 -14.60 -5.13
CA ILE A 172 -6.38 -14.33 -4.10
C ILE A 172 -6.12 -12.98 -3.44
N VAL A 173 -4.87 -12.68 -3.10
CA VAL A 173 -4.49 -11.42 -2.44
C VAL A 173 -4.72 -10.22 -3.34
N LEU A 174 -4.33 -10.31 -4.62
CA LEU A 174 -4.59 -9.25 -5.60
C LEU A 174 -6.08 -9.01 -5.81
N ILE A 175 -6.88 -10.07 -5.89
CA ILE A 175 -8.34 -9.96 -6.02
C ILE A 175 -8.94 -9.29 -4.77
N ILE A 176 -8.57 -9.75 -3.58
CA ILE A 176 -9.07 -9.16 -2.32
C ILE A 176 -8.67 -7.68 -2.23
N ALA A 177 -7.42 -7.35 -2.53
CA ALA A 177 -6.94 -5.98 -2.50
C ALA A 177 -7.69 -5.09 -3.51
N GLY A 178 -7.91 -5.56 -4.73
CA GLY A 178 -8.68 -4.84 -5.74
C GLY A 178 -10.16 -4.68 -5.37
N ILE A 179 -10.77 -5.70 -4.78
CA ILE A 179 -12.14 -5.63 -4.26
C ILE A 179 -12.22 -4.59 -3.14
N LEU A 180 -11.32 -4.65 -2.14
CA LEU A 180 -11.30 -3.70 -1.03
C LEU A 180 -11.07 -2.27 -1.51
N GLY A 181 -10.15 -2.05 -2.45
CA GLY A 181 -9.93 -0.73 -3.08
C GLY A 181 -11.18 -0.24 -3.82
N THR A 182 -11.85 -1.11 -4.56
CA THR A 182 -13.10 -0.77 -5.26
C THR A 182 -14.23 -0.43 -4.27
N VAL A 183 -14.40 -1.24 -3.23
CA VAL A 183 -15.40 -1.00 -2.18
C VAL A 183 -15.10 0.30 -1.45
N LEU A 184 -13.84 0.59 -1.15
CA LEU A 184 -13.40 1.87 -0.56
C LEU A 184 -13.87 3.06 -1.42
N LEU A 185 -13.61 3.01 -2.73
CA LEU A 185 -14.00 4.08 -3.65
C LEU A 185 -15.52 4.24 -3.77
N ILE A 186 -16.26 3.14 -3.92
CA ILE A 186 -17.73 3.18 -4.04
C ILE A 186 -18.36 3.65 -2.72
N TYR A 187 -17.95 3.07 -1.60
CA TYR A 187 -18.46 3.42 -0.28
C TYR A 187 -18.20 4.90 0.05
N GLY A 188 -16.99 5.38 -0.20
CA GLY A 188 -16.66 6.78 0.06
C GLY A 188 -17.39 7.74 -0.86
N GLY A 189 -17.52 7.42 -2.15
CA GLY A 189 -18.34 8.19 -3.10
C GLY A 189 -19.81 8.26 -2.70
N TYR A 190 -20.37 7.15 -2.19
CA TYR A 190 -21.75 7.08 -1.70
C TYR A 190 -21.96 7.97 -0.48
N ILE A 191 -21.14 7.81 0.56
CA ILE A 191 -21.27 8.47 1.86
C ILE A 191 -20.86 9.94 1.84
N ARG A 192 -19.93 10.35 0.97
CA ARG A 192 -19.45 11.75 1.00
C ARG A 192 -20.56 12.75 0.74
N LYS A 193 -20.63 13.78 1.60
CA LYS A 193 -21.50 14.96 1.44
C LYS A 193 -20.83 16.08 0.64
N THR A 194 -19.50 16.06 0.52
CA THR A 194 -18.71 17.10 -0.13
C THR A 194 -18.48 16.83 -1.61
N GLN A 195 -18.27 17.88 -2.39
CA GLN A 195 -17.83 17.76 -3.80
C GLN A 195 -16.38 17.30 -3.93
N GLU A 196 -15.57 17.51 -2.90
CA GLU A 196 -14.20 16.98 -2.86
C GLU A 196 -14.21 15.46 -2.66
N PRO A 197 -13.49 14.70 -3.51
CA PRO A 197 -13.49 13.24 -3.50
C PRO A 197 -12.52 12.70 -2.44
N ILE A 198 -12.94 12.77 -1.18
CA ILE A 198 -12.16 12.33 -0.01
C ILE A 198 -11.63 10.90 -0.17
N GLU A 199 -12.44 10.01 -0.73
CA GLU A 199 -12.13 8.61 -1.01
C GLU A 199 -10.97 8.43 -1.99
N LEU A 200 -10.89 9.28 -3.02
CA LEU A 200 -9.78 9.26 -3.98
C LEU A 200 -8.50 9.75 -3.30
N GLY A 201 -8.59 10.75 -2.42
CA GLY A 201 -7.46 11.20 -1.62
C GLY A 201 -6.91 10.07 -0.73
N VAL A 202 -7.77 9.41 0.04
CA VAL A 202 -7.39 8.27 0.89
C VAL A 202 -6.76 7.15 0.06
N PHE A 203 -7.36 6.83 -1.09
CA PHE A 203 -6.83 5.82 -2.01
C PHE A 203 -5.43 6.17 -2.52
N ILE A 204 -5.21 7.40 -3.00
CA ILE A 204 -3.91 7.89 -3.49
C ILE A 204 -2.85 7.86 -2.38
N GLY A 205 -3.17 8.34 -1.18
CA GLY A 205 -2.22 8.33 -0.07
C GLY A 205 -1.88 6.90 0.41
N GLY A 206 -2.86 5.99 0.40
CA GLY A 206 -2.63 4.57 0.65
C GLY A 206 -1.72 3.92 -0.39
N LEU A 207 -1.94 4.19 -1.68
CA LEU A 207 -1.07 3.73 -2.77
C LEU A 207 0.35 4.29 -2.65
N GLY A 208 0.50 5.56 -2.26
CA GLY A 208 1.80 6.17 -2.02
C GLY A 208 2.60 5.42 -0.94
N ARG A 209 1.96 5.13 0.20
CA ARG A 209 2.58 4.32 1.25
C ARG A 209 2.92 2.90 0.78
N LEU A 210 1.99 2.25 0.07
CA LEU A 210 2.19 0.90 -0.49
C LEU A 210 3.42 0.87 -1.41
N PHE A 211 3.57 1.87 -2.27
CA PHE A 211 4.68 1.95 -3.21
C PHE A 211 6.05 2.03 -2.51
N ALA A 212 6.17 2.85 -1.46
CA ALA A 212 7.42 2.98 -0.71
C ALA A 212 7.82 1.68 0.00
N HIS A 213 6.88 1.04 0.71
CA HIS A 213 7.13 -0.24 1.37
C HIS A 213 7.37 -1.38 0.36
N PHE A 214 6.68 -1.36 -0.77
CA PHE A 214 6.93 -2.32 -1.85
C PHE A 214 8.37 -2.22 -2.35
N LEU A 215 8.84 -1.00 -2.66
CA LEU A 215 10.21 -0.76 -3.12
C LEU A 215 11.24 -1.16 -2.06
N SER A 216 10.99 -0.81 -0.79
CA SER A 216 11.81 -1.23 0.33
C SER A 216 11.91 -2.76 0.40
N GLY A 217 10.76 -3.45 0.30
CA GLY A 217 10.69 -4.90 0.36
C GLY A 217 11.43 -5.60 -0.78
N VAL A 218 11.38 -5.06 -2.00
CA VAL A 218 12.10 -5.62 -3.15
C VAL A 218 13.62 -5.50 -2.95
N ILE A 219 14.09 -4.35 -2.48
CA ILE A 219 15.53 -4.03 -2.42
C ILE A 219 16.20 -4.63 -1.17
N PHE A 220 15.55 -4.58 -0.01
CA PHE A 220 16.20 -4.81 1.28
C PHE A 220 15.67 -6.01 2.07
N PHE A 221 14.54 -6.59 1.67
CA PHE A 221 13.89 -7.70 2.37
C PHE A 221 13.72 -8.95 1.48
N SER A 222 14.42 -9.01 0.35
CA SER A 222 14.42 -10.15 -0.55
C SER A 222 14.91 -11.44 0.12
N GLN A 223 15.77 -11.34 1.14
CA GLN A 223 16.26 -12.49 1.92
C GLN A 223 15.18 -13.18 2.77
N TYR A 224 14.07 -12.49 3.08
CA TYR A 224 12.94 -13.09 3.79
C TYR A 224 11.96 -13.78 2.85
N ALA A 225 12.13 -13.58 1.54
CA ALA A 225 11.37 -14.31 0.57
C ALA A 225 11.73 -15.80 0.69
N PRO A 226 10.76 -16.71 0.81
CA PRO A 226 11.04 -18.14 0.90
C PRO A 226 11.97 -18.62 -0.22
N PRO A 227 12.78 -19.67 -0.03
CA PRO A 227 13.68 -20.16 -1.08
C PRO A 227 12.94 -20.39 -2.40
N GLY A 228 13.43 -19.77 -3.49
CA GLY A 228 12.80 -19.80 -4.81
C GLY A 228 11.74 -18.72 -5.08
N THR A 229 11.55 -17.75 -4.18
CA THR A 229 10.58 -16.65 -4.38
C THR A 229 11.19 -15.44 -5.06
N PRO A 230 10.63 -14.91 -6.17
CA PRO A 230 11.00 -13.61 -6.69
C PRO A 230 10.68 -12.50 -5.67
N ALA A 231 11.68 -11.67 -5.36
CA ALA A 231 11.59 -10.64 -4.32
C ALA A 231 10.38 -9.69 -4.48
N TRP A 232 10.06 -9.30 -5.72
CA TRP A 232 8.96 -8.39 -6.00
C TRP A 232 7.58 -9.00 -5.72
N ILE A 233 7.38 -10.30 -5.97
CA ILE A 233 6.11 -10.98 -5.68
C ILE A 233 5.89 -11.05 -4.18
N TYR A 234 6.93 -11.47 -3.45
CA TYR A 234 6.91 -11.52 -1.99
C TYR A 234 6.58 -10.16 -1.40
N SER A 235 7.33 -9.12 -1.80
CA SER A 235 7.13 -7.75 -1.32
C SER A 235 5.74 -7.23 -1.63
N LEU A 236 5.23 -7.44 -2.85
CA LEU A 236 3.91 -6.96 -3.25
C LEU A 236 2.81 -7.59 -2.40
N ILE A 237 2.80 -8.92 -2.28
CA ILE A 237 1.80 -9.66 -1.51
C ILE A 237 1.84 -9.23 -0.03
N TYR A 238 3.04 -9.19 0.55
CA TYR A 238 3.25 -8.81 1.93
C TYR A 238 2.69 -7.41 2.23
N ASN A 239 3.04 -6.44 1.39
CA ASN A 239 2.65 -5.06 1.62
C ASN A 239 1.19 -4.78 1.29
N LEU A 240 0.58 -5.52 0.35
CA LEU A 240 -0.86 -5.46 0.11
C LEU A 240 -1.65 -5.88 1.36
N PHE A 241 -1.23 -6.93 2.06
CA PHE A 241 -1.86 -7.37 3.31
C PHE A 241 -1.78 -6.35 4.44
N VAL A 242 -0.72 -5.54 4.48
CA VAL A 242 -0.52 -4.56 5.55
C VAL A 242 -1.24 -3.25 5.22
N VAL A 243 -1.01 -2.71 4.02
CA VAL A 243 -1.39 -1.32 3.70
C VAL A 243 -2.85 -1.22 3.26
N VAL A 244 -3.37 -2.18 2.49
CA VAL A 244 -4.74 -2.10 1.96
C VAL A 244 -5.78 -2.17 3.09
N PRO A 245 -5.73 -3.13 4.03
CA PRO A 245 -6.67 -3.16 5.15
C PRO A 245 -6.55 -1.91 6.03
N SER A 246 -5.32 -1.45 6.32
CA SER A 246 -5.10 -0.22 7.11
C SER A 246 -5.74 1.00 6.46
N THR A 247 -5.60 1.14 5.15
CA THR A 247 -6.19 2.24 4.38
C THR A 247 -7.72 2.13 4.38
N PHE A 248 -8.25 0.91 4.18
CA PHE A 248 -9.68 0.64 4.17
C PHE A 248 -10.35 1.01 5.49
N VAL A 249 -9.79 0.57 6.63
CA VAL A 249 -10.37 0.84 7.95
C VAL A 249 -10.31 2.32 8.34
N CYS A 250 -9.38 3.10 7.78
CA CYS A 250 -9.32 4.54 8.02
C CYS A 250 -10.46 5.31 7.36
N LEU A 251 -10.97 4.85 6.21
CA LEU A 251 -11.90 5.63 5.39
C LEU A 251 -13.18 6.08 6.13
N PRO A 252 -13.93 5.23 6.86
CA PRO A 252 -15.14 5.65 7.56
C PRO A 252 -14.89 6.80 8.53
N PHE A 253 -13.80 6.73 9.30
CA PHE A 253 -13.41 7.77 10.25
C PHE A 253 -12.97 9.05 9.56
N VAL A 254 -12.18 8.95 8.47
CA VAL A 254 -11.81 10.11 7.65
C VAL A 254 -13.05 10.82 7.13
N LEU A 255 -14.03 10.08 6.61
CA LEU A 255 -15.28 10.64 6.08
C LEU A 255 -16.07 11.37 7.16
N ILE A 256 -16.22 10.80 8.35
CA ILE A 256 -16.92 11.44 9.46
C ILE A 256 -16.21 12.75 9.87
N ILE A 257 -14.90 12.70 10.06
CA ILE A 257 -14.12 13.83 10.59
C ILE A 257 -14.01 14.95 9.55
N VAL A 258 -13.53 14.65 8.33
CA VAL A 258 -13.25 15.67 7.31
C VAL A 258 -14.50 16.37 6.84
N GLN A 259 -15.61 15.65 6.68
CA GLN A 259 -16.89 16.28 6.31
C GLN A 259 -17.34 17.26 7.39
N ARG A 260 -17.24 16.86 8.67
CA ARG A 260 -17.60 17.75 9.78
C ARG A 260 -16.70 18.97 9.87
N LEU A 261 -15.40 18.83 9.57
CA LEU A 261 -14.48 19.97 9.54
C LEU A 261 -14.86 20.97 8.45
N LYS A 262 -15.26 20.49 7.26
CA LYS A 262 -15.66 21.34 6.13
C LYS A 262 -17.02 22.00 6.29
N GLU A 263 -17.95 21.39 7.04
CA GLU A 263 -19.22 22.02 7.40
C GLU A 263 -19.05 23.24 8.31
N ASN A 264 -17.94 23.33 9.05
CA ASN A 264 -17.66 24.38 10.04
C ASN A 264 -16.60 25.40 9.58
N GLU A 265 -16.21 25.37 8.30
CA GLU A 265 -15.31 26.35 7.66
C GLU A 265 -16.10 27.40 6.87
#